data_AF-A0AAD9GV51-F1
#
_entry.id   AF-A0AAD9GV51-F1
#
_cell.length_a   1.000
_cell.length_b   1.000
_cell.length_c   1.000
_cell.angle_alpha   90.00
_cell.angle_beta   90.00
_cell.angle_gamma   90.00
#
_symmetry.space_group_name_H-M   'P 1'
#
loop_
_entity.id
_entity.type
_entity.pdbx_description
1 polymer ?
#
loop_
_entity_poly.entity_id
_entity_poly.type
_entity_poly.pdbx_seq_one_letter_code
_entity_poly.pdbx_strand_id
1 'polypeptide(L)'
;MPVDGPPPSEVLDAMRSYADGHQVQEMLHILLTRLLETQPLDPFEFLIQTLQKDEQLDALEKKAGILRLDLRREKTKKQLVVQLYQRLVVLQRTQHKDKLEAQAPHLARGFLTAQLRLEETRNHMRKQFPSHYRDLIAYFIEHEEEMPVAIPLQHFTQTCMQVLKTRASA
;
A
#
# COMPACT_ATOMS: atom_id res chain seq x y z
N MET A 1 -20.81 -29.35 8.74
CA MET A 1 -20.69 -28.91 7.33
C MET A 1 -20.36 -27.43 7.38
N PRO A 2 -19.10 -27.01 7.12
CA PRO A 2 -18.79 -25.59 7.06
C PRO A 2 -19.45 -24.99 5.81
N VAL A 3 -19.99 -23.80 6.00
CA VAL A 3 -20.82 -23.06 5.04
C VAL A 3 -19.92 -22.48 3.95
N ASP A 4 -20.09 -22.91 2.71
CA ASP A 4 -19.51 -22.30 1.50
C ASP A 4 -20.17 -20.94 1.22
N GLY A 5 -19.91 -19.97 2.09
CA GLY A 5 -20.12 -18.56 1.78
C GLY A 5 -18.94 -18.03 0.96
N PRO A 6 -19.14 -17.00 0.11
CA PRO A 6 -18.03 -16.32 -0.53
C PRO A 6 -17.02 -15.88 0.54
N PRO A 7 -15.71 -15.97 0.26
CA PRO A 7 -14.69 -15.63 1.24
C PRO A 7 -14.96 -14.24 1.80
N PRO A 8 -14.80 -14.03 3.13
CA PRO A 8 -14.98 -12.73 3.75
C PRO A 8 -14.20 -11.67 2.96
N SER A 9 -14.75 -10.46 2.80
CA SER A 9 -14.09 -9.40 2.03
C SER A 9 -12.65 -9.14 2.50
N GLU A 10 -12.40 -9.32 3.78
CA GLU A 10 -11.07 -9.26 4.40
C GLU A 10 -10.08 -10.28 3.83
N VAL A 11 -10.52 -11.51 3.57
CA VAL A 11 -9.70 -12.55 2.95
C VAL A 11 -9.39 -12.19 1.51
N LEU A 12 -10.36 -11.71 0.74
CA LEU A 12 -10.16 -11.28 -0.65
C LEU A 12 -9.18 -10.09 -0.74
N ASP A 13 -9.29 -9.14 0.18
CA ASP A 13 -8.37 -8.02 0.23
C ASP A 13 -6.96 -8.42 0.69
N ALA A 14 -6.84 -9.40 1.59
CA ALA A 14 -5.55 -9.98 1.96
C ALA A 14 -4.91 -10.74 0.79
N MET A 15 -5.69 -11.53 0.04
CA MET A 15 -5.22 -12.23 -1.17
C MET A 15 -4.76 -11.24 -2.25
N ARG A 16 -5.52 -10.16 -2.46
CA ARG A 16 -5.13 -9.10 -3.40
C ARG A 16 -3.87 -8.38 -2.94
N SER A 17 -3.76 -8.04 -1.66
CA SER A 17 -2.54 -7.43 -1.10
C SER A 17 -1.33 -8.37 -1.19
N TYR A 18 -1.52 -9.68 -1.01
CA TYR A 18 -0.47 -10.67 -1.20
C TYR A 18 -0.02 -10.70 -2.66
N ALA A 19 -0.96 -10.81 -3.60
CA ALA A 19 -0.69 -10.85 -5.03
C ALA A 19 0.07 -9.59 -5.49
N ASP A 20 -0.37 -8.41 -5.06
CA ASP A 20 0.27 -7.13 -5.36
C ASP A 20 1.69 -7.06 -4.75
N GLY A 21 1.83 -7.45 -3.48
CA GLY A 21 3.11 -7.43 -2.77
C GLY A 21 4.13 -8.46 -3.28
N HIS A 22 3.66 -9.50 -3.98
CA HIS A 22 4.46 -10.53 -4.63
C HIS A 22 4.58 -10.35 -6.13
N GLN A 23 4.02 -9.27 -6.69
CA GLN A 23 4.06 -8.99 -8.13
C GLN A 23 3.60 -10.21 -8.94
N VAL A 24 2.58 -10.91 -8.43
CA VAL A 24 2.08 -12.17 -9.01
C VAL A 24 1.55 -11.91 -10.42
N GLN A 25 0.94 -10.76 -10.66
CA GLN A 25 0.43 -10.39 -11.98
C GLN A 25 1.58 -10.24 -12.98
N GLU A 26 2.65 -9.53 -12.63
CA GLU A 26 3.82 -9.36 -13.47
C GLU A 26 4.56 -10.68 -13.69
N MET A 27 4.67 -11.53 -12.67
CA MET A 27 5.23 -12.87 -12.78
C MET A 27 4.45 -13.71 -13.79
N LEU A 28 3.12 -13.74 -13.69
CA LEU A 28 2.26 -14.44 -14.64
C LEU A 28 2.41 -13.88 -16.06
N HIS A 29 2.54 -12.56 -16.20
CA HIS A 29 2.73 -11.93 -17.51
C HIS A 29 4.06 -12.34 -18.17
N ILE A 30 5.14 -12.44 -17.40
CA ILE A 30 6.44 -12.92 -17.90
C ILE A 30 6.31 -14.39 -18.33
N LEU A 31 5.75 -15.25 -17.46
CA LEU A 31 5.58 -16.67 -17.75
C LEU A 31 4.71 -16.92 -19.00
N LEU A 32 3.59 -16.20 -19.14
CA LEU A 32 2.72 -16.27 -20.32
C LEU A 32 3.44 -15.81 -21.58
N THR A 33 4.17 -14.69 -21.51
CA THR A 33 4.96 -14.18 -22.64
C THR A 33 5.98 -15.22 -23.10
N ARG A 34 6.75 -15.80 -22.16
CA ARG A 34 7.74 -16.84 -22.46
C ARG A 34 7.13 -18.07 -23.12
N LEU A 35 5.98 -18.53 -22.60
CA LEU A 35 5.28 -19.70 -23.11
C LEU A 35 4.72 -19.47 -24.52
N LEU A 36 4.19 -18.26 -24.80
CA LEU A 36 3.69 -17.89 -26.13
C LEU A 36 4.80 -17.69 -27.16
N GLU A 37 5.97 -17.20 -26.73
CA GLU A 37 7.15 -17.00 -27.58
C GLU A 37 7.79 -18.34 -27.99
N THR A 38 7.97 -19.26 -27.03
CA THR A 38 8.69 -20.52 -27.28
C THR A 38 7.81 -21.67 -27.72
N GLN A 39 6.51 -21.65 -27.40
CA GLN A 39 5.53 -22.69 -27.72
C GLN A 39 6.07 -24.11 -27.53
N PRO A 40 6.55 -24.44 -26.32
CA PRO A 40 7.22 -25.72 -26.06
C PRO A 40 6.24 -26.89 -26.19
N LEU A 41 6.76 -28.05 -26.57
CA LEU A 41 6.03 -29.33 -26.60
C LEU A 41 5.51 -29.73 -25.21
N ASP A 42 6.29 -29.41 -24.17
CA ASP A 42 5.90 -29.58 -22.76
C ASP A 42 5.85 -28.21 -22.05
N PRO A 43 4.67 -27.57 -21.97
CA PRO A 43 4.52 -26.27 -21.34
C PRO A 43 4.74 -26.28 -19.83
N PHE A 44 4.47 -27.39 -19.13
CA PHE A 44 4.62 -27.43 -17.68
C PHE A 44 6.08 -27.52 -17.28
N GLU A 45 6.84 -28.43 -17.90
CA GLU A 45 8.27 -28.56 -17.65
C GLU A 45 9.00 -27.27 -18.04
N PHE A 46 8.62 -26.63 -19.15
CA PHE A 46 9.16 -25.34 -19.55
C PHE A 46 8.91 -24.24 -18.50
N LEU A 47 7.69 -24.14 -17.95
CA LEU A 47 7.37 -23.16 -16.92
C LEU A 47 8.15 -23.41 -15.62
N ILE A 48 8.31 -24.68 -15.21
CA ILE A 48 9.11 -25.05 -14.03
C ILE A 48 10.56 -24.59 -14.21
N GLN A 49 11.15 -24.83 -15.38
CA GLN A 49 12.52 -24.41 -15.68
C GLN A 49 12.65 -22.89 -15.77
N THR A 50 11.66 -22.21 -16.37
CA THR A 50 11.63 -20.75 -16.49
C THR A 50 11.58 -20.10 -15.11
N LEU A 51 10.77 -20.62 -14.18
CA LEU A 51 10.70 -20.15 -12.79
C LEU A 51 12.04 -20.25 -12.06
N GLN A 52 12.94 -21.13 -12.48
CA GLN A 52 14.23 -21.34 -11.82
C GLN A 52 15.39 -20.52 -12.43
N LYS A 53 15.25 -20.03 -13.67
CA LYS A 53 16.38 -19.54 -14.47
C LYS A 53 16.12 -18.25 -15.25
N ASP A 54 14.96 -17.61 -15.10
CA ASP A 54 14.62 -16.39 -15.85
C ASP A 54 15.10 -15.12 -15.11
N GLU A 55 15.97 -14.35 -15.78
CA GLU A 55 16.55 -13.12 -15.22
C GLU A 55 15.50 -12.02 -14.93
N GLN A 56 14.40 -11.98 -15.67
CA GLN A 56 13.33 -11.01 -15.43
C GLN A 56 12.53 -11.38 -14.18
N LEU A 57 12.29 -12.68 -13.95
CA LEU A 57 11.71 -13.17 -12.70
C LEU A 57 12.62 -12.89 -11.51
N ASP A 58 13.93 -13.10 -11.62
CA ASP A 58 14.90 -12.77 -10.57
C ASP A 58 14.91 -11.27 -10.24
N ALA A 59 14.83 -10.41 -11.28
CA ALA A 59 14.76 -8.96 -11.10
C ALA A 59 13.44 -8.53 -10.43
N LEU A 60 12.33 -9.19 -10.80
CA LEU A 60 11.02 -8.98 -10.21
C LEU A 60 11.02 -9.36 -8.72
N GLU A 61 11.59 -10.52 -8.37
CA GLU A 61 11.72 -10.97 -6.98
C GLU A 61 12.60 -10.02 -6.16
N LYS A 62 13.74 -9.57 -6.71
CA LYS A 62 14.60 -8.57 -6.06
C LYS A 62 13.85 -7.25 -5.83
N LYS A 63 13.07 -6.78 -6.81
CA LYS A 63 12.26 -5.57 -6.70
C LYS A 63 11.16 -5.71 -5.64
N ALA A 64 10.43 -6.82 -5.64
CA ALA A 64 9.42 -7.14 -4.62
C ALA A 64 10.06 -7.24 -3.23
N GLY A 65 11.24 -7.87 -3.13
CA GLY A 65 12.05 -7.96 -1.93
C GLY A 65 12.46 -6.58 -1.40
N ILE A 66 12.95 -5.69 -2.26
CA ILE A 66 13.30 -4.30 -1.90
C ILE A 66 12.07 -3.57 -1.34
N LEU A 67 10.91 -3.65 -2.02
CA LEU A 67 9.68 -3.01 -1.55
C LEU A 67 9.20 -3.54 -0.19
N ARG A 68 9.36 -4.84 0.09
CA ARG A 68 9.03 -5.44 1.39
C ARG A 68 10.06 -5.12 2.48
N LEU A 69 11.35 -5.14 2.13
CA LEU A 69 12.46 -4.81 3.04
C LEU A 69 12.46 -3.32 3.38
N ASP A 70 12.02 -2.46 2.47
CA ASP A 70 11.86 -1.03 2.67
C ASP A 70 10.85 -0.74 3.77
N LEU A 71 9.73 -1.46 3.82
CA LEU A 71 8.79 -1.35 4.94
C LEU A 71 9.29 -1.99 6.25
N ARG A 72 10.46 -2.65 6.30
CA ARG A 72 11.08 -3.08 7.58
C ARG A 72 11.95 -1.99 8.20
N ARG A 73 12.57 -1.13 7.39
CA ARG A 73 13.49 -0.07 7.86
C ARG A 73 12.70 1.15 8.34
N GLU A 74 12.99 1.59 9.58
CA GLU A 74 12.33 2.76 10.16
C GLU A 74 12.50 4.04 9.31
N LYS A 75 13.70 4.22 8.73
CA LYS A 75 14.00 5.35 7.83
C LYS A 75 13.06 5.40 6.63
N THR A 76 12.83 4.26 5.98
CA THR A 76 11.99 4.20 4.78
C THR A 76 10.52 4.33 5.12
N LYS A 77 10.03 3.70 6.21
CA LYS A 77 8.68 3.94 6.75
C LYS A 77 8.44 5.44 6.95
N LYS A 78 9.38 6.12 7.62
CA LYS A 78 9.29 7.57 7.87
C LYS A 78 9.26 8.36 6.57
N GLN A 79 10.08 8.00 5.58
CA GLN A 79 10.10 8.66 4.28
C GLN A 79 8.77 8.53 3.54
N LEU A 80 8.18 7.33 3.49
CA LEU A 80 6.88 7.09 2.86
C LEU A 80 5.76 7.86 3.56
N VAL A 81 5.77 7.91 4.90
CA VAL A 81 4.81 8.69 5.68
C VAL A 81 4.93 10.19 5.40
N VAL A 82 6.16 10.71 5.29
CA VAL A 82 6.40 12.12 4.92
C VAL A 82 5.89 12.40 3.50
N GLN A 83 6.13 11.49 2.54
CA GLN A 83 5.61 11.62 1.17
C GLN A 83 4.08 11.61 1.14
N LEU A 84 3.44 10.74 1.92
CA LEU A 84 1.99 10.71 2.07
C LEU A 84 1.46 12.04 2.61
N TYR A 85 2.08 12.58 3.67
CA TYR A 85 1.70 13.88 4.23
C TYR A 85 1.81 15.00 3.19
N GLN A 86 2.95 15.08 2.48
CA GLN A 86 3.16 16.08 1.44
C GLN A 86 2.11 16.00 0.33
N ARG A 87 1.77 14.77 -0.12
CA ARG A 87 0.71 14.55 -1.09
C ARG A 87 -0.64 15.05 -0.57
N LEU A 88 -0.99 14.74 0.68
CA LEU A 88 -2.24 15.18 1.28
C LEU A 88 -2.31 16.71 1.38
N VAL A 89 -1.20 17.39 1.71
CA VAL A 89 -1.16 18.87 1.74
C VAL A 89 -1.37 19.46 0.35
N VAL A 90 -0.79 18.85 -0.69
CA VAL A 90 -1.03 19.26 -2.09
C VAL A 90 -2.49 19.07 -2.49
N LEU A 91 -3.11 17.97 -2.07
CA LEU A 91 -4.54 17.73 -2.30
C LEU A 91 -5.41 18.73 -1.53
N GLN A 92 -5.07 19.07 -0.29
CA GLN A 92 -5.77 20.11 0.46
C GLN A 92 -5.72 21.44 -0.29
N ARG A 93 -4.54 21.85 -0.78
CA ARG A 93 -4.39 23.08 -1.56
C ARG A 93 -5.26 23.16 -2.80
N THR A 94 -5.59 22.02 -3.40
CA THR A 94 -6.33 21.94 -4.67
C THR A 94 -7.81 21.65 -4.48
N GLN A 95 -8.19 20.93 -3.42
CA GLN A 95 -9.53 20.35 -3.23
C GLN A 95 -10.28 20.91 -2.02
N HIS A 96 -9.61 21.67 -1.15
CA HIS A 96 -10.25 22.21 0.05
C HIS A 96 -11.28 23.30 -0.30
N LYS A 97 -12.45 23.22 0.34
CA LYS A 97 -13.56 24.16 0.10
C LYS A 97 -13.23 25.57 0.58
N ASP A 98 -12.51 25.67 1.69
CA ASP A 98 -11.99 26.94 2.21
C ASP A 98 -10.56 27.18 1.70
N LYS A 99 -10.37 28.28 0.96
CA LYS A 99 -9.08 28.65 0.35
C LYS A 99 -8.06 29.16 1.36
N LEU A 100 -8.48 29.64 2.53
CA LEU A 100 -7.56 30.09 3.59
C LEU A 100 -6.92 28.88 4.29
N GLU A 101 -7.72 27.87 4.62
CA GLU A 101 -7.23 26.61 5.18
C GLU A 101 -6.48 25.77 4.11
N ALA A 102 -6.84 25.92 2.83
CA ALA A 102 -6.14 25.26 1.72
C ALA A 102 -4.65 25.60 1.69
N GLN A 103 -4.27 26.85 1.97
CA GLN A 103 -2.89 27.32 1.87
C GLN A 103 -2.06 27.07 3.13
N ALA A 104 -2.69 26.55 4.19
CA ALA A 104 -2.00 26.27 5.44
C ALA A 104 -0.83 25.28 5.27
N PRO A 105 0.25 25.40 6.07
CA PRO A 105 1.36 24.44 6.08
C PRO A 105 1.00 23.12 6.80
N HIS A 106 -0.19 23.04 7.39
CA HIS A 106 -0.69 21.90 8.16
C HIS A 106 -1.88 21.24 7.46
N LEU A 107 -2.11 19.96 7.76
CA LEU A 107 -3.31 19.27 7.31
C LEU A 107 -4.49 19.64 8.21
N ALA A 108 -5.60 20.05 7.61
CA ALA A 108 -6.85 20.23 8.31
C ALA A 108 -7.42 18.85 8.66
N ARG A 109 -7.86 18.69 9.91
CA ARG A 109 -8.39 17.42 10.42
C ARG A 109 -9.55 16.88 9.59
N GLY A 110 -10.54 17.72 9.31
CA GLY A 110 -11.71 17.34 8.51
C GLY A 110 -11.37 17.03 7.06
N PHE A 111 -10.34 17.67 6.49
CA PHE A 111 -9.83 17.31 5.17
C PHE A 111 -9.18 15.93 5.19
N LEU A 112 -8.31 15.66 6.17
CA LEU A 112 -7.65 14.37 6.30
C LEU A 112 -8.66 13.23 6.38
N THR A 113 -9.63 13.31 7.29
CA THR A 113 -10.61 12.24 7.51
C THR A 113 -11.53 12.04 6.30
N ALA A 114 -11.94 13.12 5.62
CA ALA A 114 -12.67 13.02 4.35
C ALA A 114 -11.80 12.38 3.24
N GLN A 115 -10.55 12.81 3.10
CA GLN A 115 -9.65 12.36 2.04
C GLN A 115 -9.27 10.88 2.20
N LEU A 116 -9.13 10.38 3.43
CA LEU A 116 -8.80 8.98 3.72
C LEU A 116 -9.97 8.03 3.39
N ARG A 117 -11.22 8.53 3.33
CA ARG A 117 -12.39 7.75 2.91
C ARG A 117 -12.48 7.58 1.38
N LEU A 118 -11.79 8.43 0.61
CA LEU A 118 -11.80 8.36 -0.85
C LEU A 118 -11.02 7.17 -1.38
N GLU A 119 -11.59 6.49 -2.37
CA GLU A 119 -11.02 5.27 -2.95
C GLU A 119 -9.64 5.49 -3.58
N GLU A 120 -9.42 6.63 -4.23
CA GLU A 120 -8.11 6.99 -4.78
C GLU A 120 -7.01 7.06 -3.72
N THR A 121 -7.31 7.67 -2.58
CA THR A 121 -6.37 7.76 -1.45
C THR A 121 -6.12 6.39 -0.85
N ARG A 122 -7.17 5.56 -0.70
CA ARG A 122 -7.07 4.18 -0.22
C ARG A 122 -6.18 3.33 -1.13
N ASN A 123 -6.35 3.45 -2.45
CA ASN A 123 -5.53 2.74 -3.43
C ASN A 123 -4.07 3.20 -3.40
N HIS A 124 -3.82 4.50 -3.23
CA HIS A 124 -2.46 5.01 -3.08
C HIS A 124 -1.79 4.49 -1.79
N MET A 125 -2.49 4.54 -0.67
CA MET A 125 -1.98 4.03 0.61
C MET A 125 -1.78 2.51 0.56
N ARG A 126 -2.63 1.75 -0.12
CA ARG A 126 -2.46 0.30 -0.33
C ARG A 126 -1.16 -0.01 -1.09
N LYS A 127 -0.79 0.80 -2.08
CA LYS A 127 0.49 0.64 -2.80
C LYS A 127 1.71 0.93 -1.91
N GLN A 128 1.62 1.92 -1.03
CA GLN A 128 2.73 2.30 -0.15
C GLN A 128 2.83 1.46 1.12
N PHE A 129 1.69 1.00 1.66
CA PHE A 129 1.56 0.27 2.91
C PHE A 129 0.60 -0.93 2.74
N PRO A 130 0.93 -1.96 1.94
CA PRO A 130 -0.01 -3.02 1.56
C PRO A 130 -0.68 -3.71 2.75
N SER A 131 0.08 -3.97 3.80
CA SER A 131 -0.42 -4.65 5.00
C SER A 131 -0.96 -3.71 6.09
N HIS A 132 -0.71 -2.40 6.00
CA HIS A 132 -0.99 -1.46 7.10
C HIS A 132 -1.93 -0.30 6.71
N TYR A 133 -2.30 -0.16 5.43
CA TYR A 133 -3.11 0.98 4.98
C TYR A 133 -4.46 1.06 5.69
N ARG A 134 -5.08 -0.09 6.00
CA ARG A 134 -6.36 -0.14 6.73
C ARG A 134 -6.21 0.40 8.14
N ASP A 135 -5.19 -0.09 8.86
CA ASP A 135 -4.93 0.30 10.25
C ASP A 135 -4.59 1.79 10.35
N LEU A 136 -3.79 2.30 9.41
CA LEU A 136 -3.49 3.73 9.31
C LEU A 136 -4.77 4.56 9.10
N ILE A 137 -5.65 4.14 8.19
CA ILE A 137 -6.90 4.85 7.91
C ILE A 137 -7.87 4.76 9.09
N ALA A 138 -8.06 3.57 9.64
CA ALA A 138 -8.95 3.31 10.76
C ALA A 138 -8.55 4.15 11.98
N TYR A 139 -7.26 4.20 12.30
CA TYR A 139 -6.75 5.02 13.41
C TYR A 139 -7.19 6.48 13.28
N PHE A 140 -6.97 7.10 12.12
CA PHE A 140 -7.34 8.50 11.90
C PHE A 140 -8.85 8.76 11.85
N ILE A 141 -9.66 7.76 11.46
CA ILE A 141 -11.13 7.89 11.45
C ILE A 141 -11.70 7.70 12.86
N GLU A 142 -11.20 6.71 13.61
CA GLU A 142 -11.68 6.40 14.97
C GLU A 142 -11.29 7.46 15.99
N HIS A 143 -10.10 8.06 15.83
CA HIS A 143 -9.57 9.08 16.74
C HIS A 143 -9.78 10.50 16.17
N GLU A 144 -10.78 10.71 15.32
CA GLU A 144 -11.06 12.00 14.68
C GLU A 144 -11.26 13.12 15.70
N GLU A 145 -11.98 12.87 16.80
CA GLU A 145 -12.28 13.90 17.80
C GLU A 145 -11.07 14.26 18.67
N GLU A 146 -10.17 13.31 18.90
CA GLU A 146 -8.97 13.46 19.73
C GLU A 146 -7.82 14.17 18.99
N MET A 147 -7.87 14.19 17.66
CA MET A 147 -6.86 14.83 16.83
C MET A 147 -6.92 16.36 16.90
N PRO A 148 -5.77 17.04 16.84
CA PRO A 148 -5.72 18.48 16.72
C PRO A 148 -6.38 18.93 15.41
N VAL A 149 -7.06 20.08 15.44
CA VAL A 149 -7.74 20.67 14.27
C VAL A 149 -6.76 20.91 13.12
N ALA A 150 -5.54 21.31 13.46
CA ALA A 150 -4.40 21.46 12.56
C ALA A 150 -3.35 20.39 12.86
N ILE A 151 -3.11 19.50 11.91
CA ILE A 151 -2.22 18.35 12.05
C ILE A 151 -0.86 18.71 11.41
N PRO A 152 0.20 18.97 12.22
CA PRO A 152 1.53 19.21 11.68
C PRO A 152 2.20 17.91 11.24
N LEU A 153 3.18 18.02 10.33
CA LEU A 153 3.95 16.88 9.81
C LEU A 153 4.54 16.00 10.92
N GLN A 154 5.06 16.61 11.99
CA GLN A 154 5.68 15.88 13.09
C GLN A 154 4.67 14.98 13.80
N HIS A 155 3.48 15.51 14.12
CA HIS A 155 2.41 14.76 14.77
C HIS A 155 1.93 13.63 13.86
N PHE A 156 1.60 13.93 12.60
CA PHE A 156 1.18 12.93 11.62
C PHE A 156 2.20 11.79 11.49
N THR A 157 3.49 12.14 11.41
CA THR A 157 4.56 11.17 11.26
C THR A 157 4.70 10.30 12.50
N GLN A 158 4.66 10.88 13.69
CA GLN A 158 4.73 10.12 14.95
C GLN A 158 3.58 9.13 15.06
N THR A 159 2.35 9.58 14.79
CA THR A 159 1.15 8.76 14.83
C THR A 159 1.23 7.58 13.85
N CYS A 160 1.54 7.85 12.58
CA CYS A 160 1.69 6.78 11.58
C CYS A 160 2.78 5.78 11.98
N MET A 161 3.91 6.27 12.47
CA MET A 161 5.02 5.40 12.87
C MET A 161 4.69 4.55 14.11
N GLN A 162 3.84 5.03 15.02
CA GLN A 162 3.33 4.25 16.12
C GLN A 162 2.45 3.10 15.63
N VAL A 163 1.48 3.40 14.75
CA VAL A 163 0.60 2.38 14.13
C VAL A 163 1.43 1.34 13.35
N LEU A 164 2.46 1.77 12.63
CA LEU A 164 3.37 0.88 11.89
C LEU A 164 4.35 0.08 12.77
N LYS A 165 4.43 0.37 14.07
CA LYS A 165 5.26 -0.37 15.05
C LYS A 165 4.44 -1.44 15.77
N THR A 166 3.19 -1.17 16.15
CA THR A 166 2.36 -2.05 16.97
C THR A 166 2.09 -3.43 16.37
N ARG A 167 2.19 -3.59 15.04
CA ARG A 167 1.99 -4.90 14.37
C ARG A 167 3.22 -5.50 13.69
N ALA A 168 4.40 -4.87 13.78
CA ALA A 168 5.63 -5.55 13.38
C ALA A 168 6.00 -6.74 14.31
N SER A 169 5.24 -6.96 15.39
CA SER A 169 5.40 -8.01 16.40
C SER A 169 4.29 -9.07 16.41
N ALA A 170 3.40 -9.12 15.41
CA ALA A 170 2.35 -10.14 15.31
C ALA A 170 2.60 -11.08 14.13
#